data_AF-A0A847ARM0-F1
#
_entry.id   AF-A0A847ARM0-F1
#
_cell.length_a   1.000
_cell.length_b   1.000
_cell.length_c   1.000
_cell.angle_alpha   90.00
_cell.angle_beta   90.00
_cell.angle_gamma   90.00
#
_symmetry.space_group_name_H-M   'P 1'
#
loop_
_entity.id
_entity.type
_entity.pdbx_description
1 polymer ?
#
loop_
_entity_poly.entity_id
_entity_poly.type
_entity_poly.pdbx_seq_one_letter_code
_entity_poly.pdbx_strand_id
1 'polypeptide(L)'
;MIEHKITVGQSAIYKKEGSIRGSYINSGSNDTSNYLLSTPEVLDIIIEASTKMLDNLLPAGYITVGKYIELSHEQPTLTLTGGTISTILTVTKISGNKIFLDFSCHDEIGLIC
;
A
#
# COMPACT_ATOMS: atom_id res chain seq x y z
N MET A 1 -6.64 -11.22 24.44
CA MET A 1 -6.53 -11.15 22.97
C MET A 1 -7.58 -10.15 22.52
N ILE A 2 -7.23 -9.18 21.67
CA ILE A 2 -8.23 -8.22 21.17
C ILE A 2 -9.15 -8.99 20.22
N GLU A 3 -10.46 -8.92 20.44
CA GLU A 3 -11.44 -9.62 19.59
C GLU A 3 -11.72 -8.79 18.33
N HIS A 4 -11.01 -9.09 17.23
CA HIS A 4 -11.18 -8.42 15.94
C HIS A 4 -11.88 -9.35 14.92
N LYS A 5 -12.37 -8.79 13.82
CA LYS A 5 -13.06 -9.53 12.74
C LYS A 5 -12.16 -9.94 11.57
N ILE A 6 -10.85 -9.76 11.70
CA ILE A 6 -9.86 -10.07 10.67
C ILE A 6 -9.66 -11.59 10.57
N THR A 7 -9.62 -12.11 9.34
CA THR A 7 -9.45 -13.55 9.05
C THR A 7 -8.28 -13.80 8.11
N VAL A 8 -7.56 -14.91 8.31
CA VAL A 8 -6.49 -15.35 7.38
C VAL A 8 -7.10 -15.74 6.04
N GLY A 9 -6.46 -15.32 4.94
CA GLY A 9 -6.96 -15.50 3.58
C GLY A 9 -7.91 -14.41 3.11
N GLN A 10 -8.35 -13.50 3.98
CA GLN A 10 -9.11 -12.32 3.55
C GLN A 10 -8.25 -11.45 2.65
N SER A 11 -8.80 -11.04 1.52
CA SER A 11 -8.14 -10.17 0.56
C SER A 11 -8.96 -8.93 0.23
N ALA A 12 -8.29 -7.85 -0.15
CA ALA A 12 -8.91 -6.63 -0.66
C ALA A 12 -8.13 -6.10 -1.86
N ILE A 13 -8.84 -5.43 -2.78
CA ILE A 13 -8.23 -4.66 -3.86
C ILE A 13 -8.54 -3.20 -3.59
N TYR A 14 -7.49 -2.40 -3.47
CA TYR A 14 -7.57 -0.95 -3.34
C TYR A 14 -7.09 -0.30 -4.63
N LYS A 15 -7.80 0.71 -5.13
CA LYS A 15 -7.38 1.48 -6.30
C LYS A 15 -7.11 2.92 -5.90
N LYS A 16 -5.90 3.38 -6.19
CA LYS A 16 -5.52 4.79 -6.11
C LYS A 16 -5.55 5.37 -7.51
N GLU A 17 -6.49 6.28 -7.75
CA GLU A 17 -6.71 6.90 -9.06
C GLU A 17 -6.31 8.38 -9.04
N GLY A 18 -5.99 8.93 -10.21
CA GLY A 18 -5.78 10.37 -10.43
C GLY A 18 -4.31 10.76 -10.45
N SER A 19 -4.01 11.99 -9.99
CA SER A 19 -2.62 12.46 -9.87
C SER A 19 -1.96 11.74 -8.71
N ILE A 20 -1.25 10.65 -9.00
CA ILE A 20 -0.47 9.86 -8.03
C ILE A 20 0.88 10.56 -7.70
N ARG A 21 1.03 11.83 -8.07
CA ARG A 21 2.17 12.66 -7.67
C ARG A 21 1.99 13.07 -6.21
N GLY A 22 2.67 12.38 -5.31
CA GLY A 22 2.90 12.80 -3.95
C GLY A 22 3.82 14.02 -3.91
N SER A 23 3.64 14.88 -2.91
CA SER A 23 4.52 16.03 -2.65
C SER A 23 5.92 15.65 -2.18
N TYR A 24 6.34 14.40 -2.39
CA TYR A 24 7.66 13.91 -2.03
C TYR A 24 8.68 14.53 -2.96
N ILE A 25 9.25 15.65 -2.49
CA ILE A 25 10.52 16.13 -2.98
C ILE A 25 11.52 15.03 -2.64
N ASN A 26 11.88 14.20 -3.62
CA ASN A 26 12.92 13.19 -3.47
C ASN A 26 14.16 13.88 -2.90
N SER A 27 14.42 13.71 -1.60
CA SER A 27 15.43 14.49 -0.88
C SER A 27 16.87 14.14 -1.29
N GLY A 28 17.04 13.32 -2.34
CA GLY A 28 18.32 12.93 -2.91
C GLY A 28 18.43 13.02 -4.44
N SER A 29 17.42 13.50 -5.18
CA SER A 29 17.50 13.59 -6.65
C SER A 29 17.16 15.00 -7.14
N ASN A 30 18.06 15.59 -7.94
CA ASN A 30 17.79 16.80 -8.70
C ASN A 30 16.63 16.54 -9.68
N ASP A 31 15.41 16.98 -9.36
CA ASP A 31 14.24 17.36 -10.19
C ASP A 31 13.85 16.52 -11.44
N THR A 32 14.50 15.40 -11.70
CA THR A 32 14.50 14.68 -12.99
C THR A 32 13.70 13.38 -12.96
N SER A 33 13.14 13.00 -11.80
CA SER A 33 12.28 11.80 -11.66
C SER A 33 10.85 12.14 -11.25
N ASN A 34 10.43 13.41 -11.34
CA ASN A 34 9.07 13.84 -10.95
C ASN A 34 7.96 13.32 -11.88
N TYR A 35 8.30 12.46 -12.85
CA TYR A 35 7.39 11.77 -13.77
C TYR A 35 7.29 10.27 -13.49
N LEU A 36 8.05 9.75 -12.52
CA LEU A 36 8.02 8.36 -12.10
C LEU A 36 7.38 8.25 -10.72
N LEU A 37 6.69 7.15 -10.49
CA LEU A 37 6.24 6.76 -9.16
C LEU A 37 7.45 6.35 -8.32
N SER A 38 7.58 6.94 -7.14
CA SER A 38 8.67 6.66 -6.20
C SER A 38 8.30 5.53 -5.22
N THR A 39 9.30 4.87 -4.66
CA THR A 39 9.08 3.84 -3.63
C THR A 39 8.32 4.36 -2.39
N PRO A 40 8.59 5.57 -1.87
CA PRO A 40 7.76 6.16 -0.81
C PRO A 40 6.29 6.33 -1.17
N GLU A 41 5.97 6.71 -2.41
CA GLU A 41 4.57 6.82 -2.87
C GLU A 41 3.90 5.44 -2.95
N VAL A 42 4.61 4.41 -3.41
CA VAL A 42 4.11 3.02 -3.37
C VAL A 42 3.83 2.58 -1.93
N LEU A 43 4.76 2.87 -1.01
CA LEU A 43 4.59 2.58 0.42
C LEU A 43 3.36 3.25 1.01
N ASP A 44 3.14 4.53 0.71
CA ASP A 44 1.95 5.27 1.16
C ASP A 44 0.65 4.63 0.67
N ILE A 45 0.60 4.19 -0.59
CA ILE A 45 -0.57 3.52 -1.16
C ILE A 45 -0.83 2.20 -0.43
N ILE A 46 0.22 1.41 -0.17
CA ILE A 46 0.10 0.14 0.56
C ILE A 46 -0.38 0.37 2.00
N ILE A 47 0.16 1.38 2.68
CA ILE A 47 -0.25 1.75 4.05
C ILE A 47 -1.71 2.21 4.06
N GLU A 48 -2.11 3.10 3.14
CA GLU A 48 -3.49 3.55 3.01
C GLU A 48 -4.46 2.38 2.75
N ALA A 49 -4.09 1.49 1.83
CA ALA A 49 -4.87 0.31 1.49
C ALA A 49 -5.01 -0.65 2.69
N SER A 50 -3.92 -0.88 3.43
CA SER A 50 -3.90 -1.74 4.62
C SER A 50 -4.80 -1.20 5.72
N THR A 51 -4.71 0.11 6.01
CA THR A 51 -5.55 0.79 6.99
C THR A 51 -7.03 0.68 6.61
N LYS A 52 -7.38 0.98 5.35
CA LYS A 52 -8.77 0.87 4.86
C LYS A 52 -9.32 -0.55 4.94
N MET A 53 -8.48 -1.55 4.69
CA MET A 53 -8.85 -2.97 4.79
C MET A 53 -9.09 -3.40 6.23
N LEU A 54 -8.25 -2.98 7.18
CA LEU A 54 -8.21 -3.55 8.53
C LEU A 54 -8.96 -2.75 9.59
N ASP A 55 -8.95 -1.41 9.54
CA ASP A 55 -9.42 -0.59 10.66
C ASP A 55 -10.91 -0.79 10.96
N ASN A 56 -11.73 -0.99 9.94
CA ASN A 56 -13.17 -1.26 10.09
C ASN A 56 -13.48 -2.64 10.71
N LEU A 57 -12.46 -3.49 10.87
CA LEU A 57 -12.56 -4.83 11.45
C LEU A 57 -12.08 -4.87 12.91
N LEU A 58 -11.59 -3.73 13.42
CA LEU A 58 -11.17 -3.59 14.80
C LEU A 58 -12.35 -3.21 15.72
N PRO A 59 -12.26 -3.50 17.03
CA PRO A 59 -13.18 -2.94 18.01
C PRO A 59 -13.11 -1.42 18.09
N ALA A 60 -14.18 -0.80 18.59
CA ALA A 60 -14.21 0.63 18.83
C ALA A 60 -13.05 1.07 19.74
N GLY A 61 -12.37 2.16 19.35
CA GLY A 61 -11.23 2.72 20.08
C GLY A 61 -9.88 2.09 19.78
N TYR A 62 -9.80 1.12 18.87
CA TYR A 62 -8.54 0.52 18.40
C TYR A 62 -8.16 1.03 17.01
N ILE A 63 -6.84 1.05 16.73
CA ILE A 63 -6.24 1.40 15.44
C ILE A 63 -5.18 0.38 15.05
N THR A 64 -4.83 0.29 13.76
CA THR A 64 -3.63 -0.41 13.30
C THR A 64 -2.40 0.51 13.31
N VAL A 65 -1.20 -0.07 13.44
CA VAL A 65 0.08 0.64 13.30
C VAL A 65 1.04 -0.21 12.48
N GLY A 66 1.56 0.34 11.39
CA GLY A 66 2.58 -0.29 10.56
C GLY A 66 3.89 -0.46 11.33
N LYS A 67 4.35 -1.71 11.48
CA LYS A 67 5.60 -2.02 12.20
C LYS A 67 6.77 -2.33 11.28
N TYR A 68 6.49 -2.96 10.15
CA TYR A 68 7.48 -3.46 9.21
C TYR A 68 6.85 -3.51 7.83
N ILE A 69 7.63 -3.14 6.83
CA ILE A 69 7.28 -3.26 5.42
C ILE A 69 8.59 -3.50 4.65
N GLU A 70 8.51 -4.38 3.67
CA GLU A 70 9.57 -4.68 2.73
C GLU A 70 8.93 -4.84 1.37
N LEU A 71 9.53 -4.27 0.34
CA LEU A 71 9.11 -4.46 -1.04
C LEU A 71 10.30 -4.33 -1.98
N SER A 72 10.09 -4.83 -3.19
CA SER A 72 10.92 -4.53 -4.35
C SER A 72 10.07 -3.74 -5.33
N HIS A 73 10.57 -2.57 -5.76
CA HIS A 73 9.93 -1.74 -6.78
C HIS A 73 10.49 -2.17 -8.13
N GLU A 74 9.85 -3.16 -8.73
CA GLU A 74 10.39 -3.96 -9.84
C GLU A 74 10.33 -3.23 -11.19
N GLN A 75 9.28 -2.44 -11.40
CA GLN A 75 9.05 -1.75 -12.67
C GLN A 75 8.78 -0.26 -12.43
N PRO A 76 9.29 0.63 -13.29
CA PRO A 76 8.98 2.05 -13.21
C PRO A 76 7.56 2.34 -13.72
N THR A 77 6.80 3.18 -13.02
CA THR A 77 5.49 3.66 -13.47
C THR A 77 5.52 5.14 -13.83
N LEU A 78 5.02 5.51 -15.01
CA LEU A 78 4.87 6.90 -15.44
C LEU A 78 3.64 7.55 -14.78
N THR A 79 3.78 8.79 -14.29
CA THR A 79 2.72 9.49 -13.54
C THR A 79 2.22 10.79 -14.19
N LEU A 80 2.79 11.20 -15.32
CA LEU A 80 2.53 12.50 -15.96
C LEU A 80 1.09 12.70 -16.44
N THR A 81 0.43 11.63 -16.86
CA THR A 81 -0.94 11.65 -17.40
C THR A 81 -1.98 11.25 -16.35
N GLY A 82 -1.57 11.17 -15.07
CA GLY A 82 -2.31 10.42 -14.07
C GLY A 82 -2.12 8.92 -14.26
N GLY A 83 -2.89 8.12 -13.53
CA GLY A 83 -2.91 6.68 -13.65
C GLY A 83 -3.74 6.03 -12.55
N THR A 84 -3.75 4.70 -12.54
CA THR A 84 -4.33 3.91 -11.47
C THR A 84 -3.30 2.93 -10.94
N ILE A 85 -3.05 2.97 -9.63
CA ILE A 85 -2.35 1.87 -8.95
C ILE A 85 -3.39 1.01 -8.25
N SER A 86 -3.41 -0.27 -8.59
CA SER A 86 -4.20 -1.30 -7.93
C SER A 86 -3.32 -2.06 -6.94
N THR A 87 -3.65 -1.99 -5.66
CA THR A 87 -2.97 -2.73 -4.60
C THR A 87 -3.85 -3.87 -4.13
N ILE A 88 -3.35 -5.09 -4.25
CA ILE A 88 -3.98 -6.30 -3.74
C ILE A 88 -3.33 -6.61 -2.40
N LEU A 89 -4.12 -6.81 -1.36
CA LEU A 89 -3.66 -7.15 -0.01
C LEU A 89 -4.28 -8.46 0.42
N THR A 90 -3.52 -9.32 1.07
CA THR A 90 -4.02 -10.58 1.64
C THR A 90 -3.47 -10.80 3.05
N VAL A 91 -4.35 -11.12 4.01
CA VAL A 91 -3.91 -11.53 5.35
C VAL A 91 -3.32 -12.93 5.29
N THR A 92 -2.01 -13.06 5.48
CA THR A 92 -1.31 -14.36 5.42
C THR A 92 -1.17 -15.02 6.79
N LYS A 93 -1.12 -14.23 7.86
CA LYS A 93 -0.94 -14.75 9.22
C LYS A 93 -1.45 -13.77 10.27
N ILE A 94 -1.98 -14.32 11.37
CA ILE A 94 -2.32 -13.58 12.58
C ILE A 94 -1.55 -14.22 13.75
N SER A 95 -0.83 -13.41 14.52
CA SER A 95 -0.05 -13.86 15.67
C SER A 95 -0.20 -12.89 16.83
N GLY A 96 -1.15 -13.18 17.73
CA GLY A 96 -1.50 -12.27 18.82
C GLY A 96 -2.14 -11.00 18.26
N ASN A 97 -1.52 -9.85 18.50
CA ASN A 97 -1.96 -8.55 17.96
C ASN A 97 -1.23 -8.14 16.66
N LYS A 98 -0.47 -9.05 16.06
CA LYS A 98 0.25 -8.79 14.81
C LYS A 98 -0.50 -9.44 13.65
N ILE A 99 -0.77 -8.63 12.63
CA ILE A 99 -1.36 -9.05 11.36
C ILE A 99 -0.26 -8.97 10.32
N PHE A 100 -0.06 -10.04 9.57
CA PHE A 100 0.89 -10.10 8.47
C PHE A 100 0.11 -10.03 7.17
N LEU A 101 0.51 -9.12 6.30
CA LEU A 101 -0.07 -8.91 5.00
C LEU A 101 0.96 -9.29 3.94
N ASP A 102 0.48 -9.96 2.91
CA ASP A 102 1.14 -10.00 1.61
C ASP A 102 0.47 -8.99 0.68
N PHE A 103 1.21 -8.47 -0.28
CA PHE A 103 0.68 -7.48 -1.22
C PHE A 103 1.32 -7.55 -2.59
N SER A 104 0.57 -7.06 -3.57
CA SER A 104 1.11 -6.66 -4.88
C SER A 104 0.49 -5.35 -5.35
N CYS A 105 1.25 -4.57 -6.09
CA CYS A 105 0.89 -3.33 -6.74
C CYS A 105 0.94 -3.49 -8.26
N HIS A 106 -0.11 -3.06 -8.93
CA HIS A 106 -0.20 -3.11 -10.38
C HIS A 106 -0.53 -1.73 -10.91
N ASP A 107 0.17 -1.31 -11.96
CA ASP A 107 -0.28 -0.19 -12.79
C ASP A 107 -1.15 -0.70 -13.95
N GLU A 108 -1.39 0.13 -14.95
CA GLU A 108 -2.21 -0.21 -16.12
C GLU A 108 -1.55 -1.25 -17.05
N ILE A 109 -0.23 -1.40 -16.95
CA ILE A 109 0.57 -2.31 -17.78
C ILE A 109 0.73 -3.65 -17.07
N GLY A 110 1.01 -3.65 -15.76
CA GLY A 110 1.21 -4.88 -15.01
C GLY A 110 1.74 -4.70 -13.60
N LEU A 111 2.43 -5.72 -13.11
CA LEU A 111 3.03 -5.78 -11.77
C LEU A 111 4.19 -4.77 -11.64
N ILE A 112 4.19 -3.98 -10.57
CA ILE A 112 5.25 -3.00 -10.25
C ILE A 112 5.86 -3.22 -8.87
N CYS A 113 5.06 -3.83 -7.98
CA CYS A 113 5.32 -4.32 -6.65
C CYS A 113 4.33 -5.49 -6.45
#